data_AF-A0A8H7C334-F1
#
_entry.id   AF-A0A8H7C334-F1
#
_cell.length_a   1.000
_cell.length_b   1.000
_cell.length_c   1.000
_cell.angle_alpha   90.00
_cell.angle_beta   90.00
_cell.angle_gamma   90.00
#
_symmetry.space_group_name_H-M   'P 1'
#
loop_
_entity.id
_entity.type
_entity.pdbx_description
1 polymer ?
#
loop_
_entity_poly.entity_id
_entity_poly.type
_entity_poly.pdbx_seq_one_letter_code
_entity_poly.pdbx_strand_id
1 'polypeptide(L)'
;MASLYSIRKRGLLNLPGITPASKALAEKLVREDAEQHHSLFNPKGFHNHLNNQLLAAYDMGAQPGVIQKIYNSQVQMQRPILVEDKDKDIVVNKDNWPDHLGEQEAYNSYSKFFAQEIERLGILDALETYIFEPEANANGRNMLDRLFSGAMHPFILLGYGLEFGIDALVANGLASTAIHADTMSKMFPYSAARGDNATAPFVATGPGKQPSAGPSLLEILRQACDTDTLIPPSPYQNEKLSLIFARAREIERLGMGEHILRLCQPYTFSIPNDASDEELRARAEEFIWVATLLMFATGREGRETRLDFFLMHLVTFSAFLESYLTSIKNTRSKVMLLRHMVPIMVTYVLLRGRPVINADLIQRMSLEARPPFDWDVLGPKSDTASGLGDLKNAEDYDPWPALITAGIHHPDLHLAKAMRTLIHASRNFGHTPAGEVIGAFRPVKSPSDKPEETFKGMAKVDGTLFVRAAGVMMDFMGWTIVGQKASSPTWDTAGVGFDETWEQPSK
;
A
#
# COMPACT_ATOMS: atom_id res chain seq x y z
N MET A 1 5.08 -11.01 -28.80
CA MET A 1 6.08 -10.44 -27.86
C MET A 1 5.91 -8.93 -27.63
N ALA A 2 5.87 -8.06 -28.66
CA ALA A 2 5.78 -6.61 -28.44
C ALA A 2 4.54 -6.11 -27.67
N SER A 3 3.42 -6.86 -27.70
CA SER A 3 2.16 -6.54 -27.00
C SER A 3 2.18 -6.82 -25.50
N LEU A 4 3.10 -7.66 -25.00
CA LEU A 4 3.12 -8.14 -23.60
C LEU A 4 3.47 -7.01 -22.61
N TYR A 5 4.26 -6.04 -23.08
CA TYR A 5 4.78 -4.92 -22.29
C TYR A 5 4.02 -3.60 -22.55
N SER A 6 2.98 -3.64 -23.38
CA SER A 6 2.23 -2.42 -23.73
C SER A 6 1.38 -1.94 -22.56
N ILE A 7 1.41 -0.63 -22.31
CA ILE A 7 0.47 0.05 -21.43
C ILE A 7 -0.84 0.21 -22.21
N ARG A 8 -1.85 -0.59 -21.85
CA ARG A 8 -3.14 -0.66 -22.54
C ARG A 8 -4.24 0.11 -21.82
N LYS A 9 -4.09 0.31 -20.52
CA LYS A 9 -4.98 1.11 -19.68
C LYS A 9 -4.23 2.32 -19.12
N ARG A 10 -4.97 3.40 -18.87
CA ARG A 10 -4.46 4.52 -18.07
C ARG A 10 -4.44 4.09 -16.61
N GLY A 11 -3.51 4.64 -15.83
CA GLY A 11 -3.45 4.36 -14.40
C GLY A 11 -4.60 5.02 -13.63
N LEU A 12 -4.68 4.73 -12.33
CA LEU A 12 -5.75 5.23 -11.45
C LEU A 12 -5.81 6.77 -11.40
N LEU A 13 -4.66 7.45 -11.48
CA LEU A 13 -4.65 8.91 -11.49
C LEU A 13 -4.96 9.44 -12.88
N ASN A 14 -4.23 8.99 -13.90
CA ASN A 14 -4.37 9.50 -15.25
C ASN A 14 -4.29 11.04 -15.30
N LEU A 15 -3.30 11.63 -14.62
CA LEU A 15 -3.12 13.08 -14.64
C LEU A 15 -2.68 13.58 -16.03
N PRO A 16 -2.96 14.85 -16.38
CA PRO A 16 -2.41 15.46 -17.58
C PRO A 16 -0.87 15.40 -17.59
N GLY A 17 -0.27 15.26 -18.78
CA GLY A 17 1.19 15.23 -18.95
C GLY A 17 1.70 13.99 -19.68
N ILE A 18 0.93 12.91 -19.75
CA ILE A 18 1.26 11.73 -20.56
C ILE A 18 1.25 12.10 -22.04
N THR A 19 2.35 11.80 -22.75
CA THR A 19 2.54 12.02 -24.19
C THR A 19 2.84 10.70 -24.90
N PRO A 20 2.74 10.64 -26.24
CA PRO A 20 3.20 9.47 -26.99
C PRO A 20 4.66 9.09 -26.69
N ALA A 21 5.52 10.09 -26.48
CA ALA A 21 6.93 9.89 -26.14
C ALA A 21 7.12 9.30 -24.74
N SER A 22 6.38 9.78 -23.73
CA SER A 22 6.50 9.24 -22.37
C SER A 22 5.92 7.84 -22.27
N LYS A 23 4.82 7.55 -22.96
CA LYS A 23 4.25 6.20 -23.07
C LYS A 23 5.23 5.22 -23.71
N ALA A 24 5.77 5.57 -24.88
CA ALA A 24 6.72 4.71 -25.60
C ALA A 24 7.98 4.44 -24.77
N LEU A 25 8.49 5.46 -24.07
CA LEU A 25 9.63 5.30 -23.19
C LEU A 25 9.31 4.43 -21.98
N ALA A 26 8.16 4.64 -21.32
CA ALA A 26 7.74 3.82 -20.19
C ALA A 26 7.60 2.34 -20.58
N GLU A 27 6.94 2.03 -21.70
CA GLU A 27 6.81 0.65 -22.21
C GLU A 27 8.17 0.01 -22.51
N LYS A 28 9.10 0.78 -23.08
CA LYS A 28 10.47 0.32 -23.33
C LYS A 28 11.20 -0.02 -22.03
N LEU A 29 11.20 0.89 -21.06
CA LEU A 29 11.95 0.73 -19.81
C LEU A 29 11.34 -0.35 -18.90
N VAL A 30 10.01 -0.47 -18.90
CA VAL A 30 9.32 -1.58 -18.21
C VAL A 30 9.76 -2.93 -18.79
N ARG A 31 9.85 -3.02 -20.12
CA ARG A 31 10.37 -4.22 -20.78
C ARG A 31 11.81 -4.52 -20.39
N GLU A 32 12.69 -3.51 -20.48
CA GLU A 32 14.10 -3.69 -20.13
C GLU A 32 14.26 -4.19 -18.69
N ASP A 33 13.50 -3.63 -17.74
CA ASP A 33 13.54 -4.10 -16.35
C ASP A 33 13.01 -5.54 -16.20
N ALA A 34 11.83 -5.82 -16.77
CA ALA A 34 11.18 -7.12 -16.67
C ALA A 34 11.92 -8.27 -17.36
N GLU A 35 12.71 -7.98 -18.40
CA GLU A 35 13.52 -8.97 -19.13
C GLU A 35 14.92 -9.15 -18.52
N GLN A 36 15.49 -8.12 -17.89
CA GLN A 36 16.90 -8.13 -17.48
C GLN A 36 17.09 -8.28 -15.97
N HIS A 37 16.11 -7.91 -15.14
CA HIS A 37 16.28 -7.88 -13.70
C HIS A 37 15.33 -8.80 -12.96
N HIS A 38 15.80 -9.25 -11.81
CA HIS A 38 15.00 -10.02 -10.88
C HIS A 38 14.04 -9.10 -10.09
N SER A 39 12.90 -9.64 -9.62
CA SER A 39 12.00 -8.96 -8.67
C SER A 39 12.63 -8.60 -7.31
N LEU A 40 13.84 -9.09 -7.06
CA LEU A 40 14.63 -8.88 -5.84
C LEU A 40 15.98 -8.35 -6.27
N PHE A 41 16.56 -7.37 -5.60
CA PHE A 41 17.87 -6.81 -5.97
C PHE A 41 19.02 -7.36 -5.12
N ASN A 42 18.76 -8.16 -4.09
CA ASN A 42 19.80 -8.77 -3.27
C ASN A 42 19.38 -10.14 -2.69
N PRO A 43 20.34 -10.94 -2.19
CA PRO A 43 20.05 -12.25 -1.58
C PRO A 43 19.24 -12.18 -0.28
N LYS A 44 19.12 -11.01 0.35
CA LYS A 44 18.29 -10.82 1.57
C LYS A 44 16.80 -10.73 1.24
N GLY A 45 16.43 -10.71 -0.04
CA GLY A 45 15.04 -10.65 -0.49
C GLY A 45 14.46 -9.24 -0.51
N PHE A 46 15.28 -8.20 -0.72
CA PHE A 46 14.76 -6.84 -0.94
C PHE A 46 14.35 -6.64 -2.39
N HIS A 47 13.26 -5.89 -2.61
CA HIS A 47 12.52 -5.87 -3.86
C HIS A 47 13.01 -4.84 -4.87
N ASN A 48 12.99 -5.22 -6.14
CA ASN A 48 13.14 -4.28 -7.25
C ASN A 48 11.92 -3.35 -7.29
N HIS A 49 12.16 -2.04 -7.14
CA HIS A 49 11.12 -1.02 -7.17
C HIS A 49 11.11 -0.17 -8.45
N LEU A 50 11.97 -0.49 -9.43
CA LEU A 50 12.17 0.33 -10.61
C LEU A 50 10.87 0.54 -11.39
N ASN A 51 10.17 -0.54 -11.74
CA ASN A 51 8.86 -0.45 -12.39
C ASN A 51 7.82 0.27 -11.51
N ASN A 52 7.88 0.08 -10.19
CA ASN A 52 6.92 0.70 -9.27
C ASN A 52 7.07 2.22 -9.23
N GLN A 53 8.31 2.75 -9.12
CA GLN A 53 8.55 4.19 -9.13
C GLN A 53 8.30 4.79 -10.53
N LEU A 54 8.75 4.11 -11.58
CA LEU A 54 8.58 4.55 -12.96
C LEU A 54 7.11 4.71 -13.32
N LEU A 55 6.28 3.70 -13.05
CA LEU A 55 4.85 3.74 -13.36
C LEU A 55 4.09 4.72 -12.46
N ALA A 56 4.48 4.87 -11.18
CA ALA A 56 3.91 5.90 -10.31
C ALA A 56 4.16 7.31 -10.86
N ALA A 57 5.40 7.61 -11.25
CA ALA A 57 5.75 8.91 -11.82
C ALA A 57 5.07 9.13 -13.19
N TYR A 58 5.02 8.10 -14.03
CA TYR A 58 4.31 8.14 -15.32
C TYR A 58 2.83 8.52 -15.15
N ASP A 59 2.12 7.92 -14.19
CA ASP A 59 0.70 8.20 -13.93
C ASP A 59 0.44 9.60 -13.36
N MET A 60 1.43 10.15 -12.66
CA MET A 60 1.42 11.53 -12.18
C MET A 60 1.77 12.54 -13.30
N GLY A 61 2.12 12.10 -14.51
CA GLY A 61 2.38 12.98 -15.66
C GLY A 61 3.86 13.26 -15.93
N ALA A 62 4.78 12.44 -15.40
CA ALA A 62 6.21 12.60 -15.61
C ALA A 62 6.59 12.64 -17.11
N GLN A 63 7.44 13.61 -17.47
CA GLN A 63 7.96 13.75 -18.82
C GLN A 63 9.08 12.72 -19.11
N PRO A 64 9.36 12.40 -20.39
CA PRO A 64 10.35 11.37 -20.76
C PRO A 64 11.72 11.56 -20.09
N GLY A 65 12.17 12.81 -19.95
CA GLY A 65 13.46 13.11 -19.31
C GLY A 65 13.52 12.74 -17.83
N VAL A 66 12.40 12.82 -17.09
CA VAL A 66 12.34 12.39 -15.69
C VAL A 66 12.22 10.87 -15.60
N ILE A 67 11.38 10.27 -16.45
CA ILE A 67 11.23 8.81 -16.54
C ILE A 67 12.60 8.13 -16.79
N GLN A 68 13.39 8.63 -17.73
CA GLN A 68 14.73 8.09 -17.99
C GLN A 68 15.68 8.25 -16.79
N LYS A 69 15.61 9.38 -16.07
CA LYS A 69 16.45 9.62 -14.88
C LYS A 69 16.09 8.68 -13.73
N ILE A 70 14.80 8.42 -13.52
CA ILE A 70 14.33 7.41 -12.57
C ILE A 70 14.97 6.06 -12.92
N TYR A 71 14.84 5.60 -14.17
CA TYR A 71 15.43 4.33 -14.60
C TYR A 71 16.95 4.30 -14.37
N ASN A 72 17.67 5.31 -14.86
CA ASN A 72 19.14 5.37 -14.74
C ASN A 72 19.62 5.34 -13.28
N SER A 73 18.86 5.97 -12.37
CA SER A 73 19.16 5.97 -10.94
C SER A 73 18.90 4.61 -10.31
N GLN A 74 17.77 3.97 -10.62
CA GLN A 74 17.33 2.76 -9.93
C GLN A 74 17.94 1.48 -10.50
N VAL A 75 18.29 1.46 -11.79
CA VAL A 75 18.85 0.27 -12.44
C VAL A 75 20.17 -0.17 -11.82
N GLN A 76 20.95 0.76 -11.26
CA GLN A 76 22.26 0.50 -10.65
C GLN A 76 22.20 -0.43 -9.44
N MET A 77 21.06 -0.48 -8.74
CA MET A 77 20.86 -1.35 -7.58
C MET A 77 20.40 -2.75 -7.97
N GLN A 78 19.81 -2.91 -9.16
CA GLN A 78 19.12 -4.16 -9.52
C GLN A 78 20.11 -5.30 -9.78
N ARG A 79 19.66 -6.53 -9.52
CA ARG A 79 20.42 -7.74 -9.86
C ARG A 79 19.88 -8.35 -11.15
N PRO A 80 20.72 -9.09 -11.91
CA PRO A 80 20.29 -9.77 -13.12
C PRO A 80 19.14 -10.76 -12.86
N ILE A 81 18.30 -10.99 -13.87
CA ILE A 81 17.15 -11.91 -13.79
C ILE A 81 17.56 -13.36 -13.47
N LEU A 82 18.74 -13.77 -13.94
CA LEU A 82 19.43 -15.01 -13.55
C LEU A 82 20.52 -14.64 -12.55
N VAL A 83 20.44 -15.16 -11.32
CA VAL A 83 21.40 -14.80 -10.25
C VAL A 83 22.69 -15.60 -10.42
N GLU A 84 22.56 -16.88 -10.75
CA GLU A 84 23.66 -17.78 -11.06
C GLU A 84 23.44 -18.49 -12.41
N ASP A 85 24.53 -18.94 -13.05
CA ASP A 85 24.46 -19.64 -14.33
C ASP A 85 23.62 -20.92 -14.29
N LYS A 86 23.52 -21.57 -13.12
CA LYS A 86 22.73 -22.80 -12.92
C LYS A 86 21.22 -22.53 -12.93
N ASP A 87 20.80 -21.31 -12.64
CA ASP A 87 19.37 -20.94 -12.55
C ASP A 87 18.68 -21.07 -13.91
N LYS A 88 19.44 -21.03 -15.01
CA LYS A 88 18.94 -21.25 -16.38
C LYS A 88 18.40 -22.66 -16.60
N ASP A 89 18.83 -23.62 -15.78
CA ASP A 89 18.49 -25.03 -15.91
C ASP A 89 17.19 -25.38 -15.14
N ILE A 90 16.68 -24.45 -14.32
CA ILE A 90 15.38 -24.60 -13.64
C ILE A 90 14.26 -24.45 -14.68
N VAL A 91 13.37 -25.43 -14.77
CA VAL A 91 12.22 -25.41 -15.68
C VAL A 91 10.94 -25.56 -14.89
N VAL A 92 10.08 -24.55 -14.96
CA VAL A 92 8.75 -24.56 -14.36
C VAL A 92 7.69 -24.75 -15.44
N ASN A 93 6.77 -25.68 -15.21
CA ASN A 93 5.63 -26.01 -16.07
C ASN A 93 4.41 -26.37 -15.21
N LYS A 94 3.29 -26.70 -15.86
CA LYS A 94 2.02 -26.98 -15.18
C LYS A 94 2.07 -28.15 -14.19
N ASP A 95 2.94 -29.12 -14.41
CA ASP A 95 3.01 -30.34 -13.60
C ASP A 95 3.92 -30.17 -12.38
N ASN A 96 4.92 -29.27 -12.44
CA ASN A 96 5.93 -29.11 -11.39
C ASN A 96 6.00 -27.71 -10.78
N TRP A 97 5.13 -26.76 -11.18
CA TRP A 97 5.16 -25.41 -10.59
C TRP A 97 5.06 -25.35 -9.07
N PRO A 98 4.42 -26.29 -8.34
CA PRO A 98 4.43 -26.26 -6.88
C PRO A 98 5.80 -26.60 -6.27
N ASP A 99 6.67 -27.32 -7.00
CA ASP A 99 7.89 -27.92 -6.46
C ASP A 99 8.97 -26.86 -6.18
N HIS A 100 8.91 -25.71 -6.87
CA HIS A 100 9.89 -24.62 -6.75
C HIS A 100 9.39 -23.45 -5.89
N LEU A 101 8.27 -23.61 -5.17
CA LEU A 101 7.66 -22.52 -4.42
C LEU A 101 8.55 -22.06 -3.25
N GLY A 102 8.91 -20.78 -3.24
CA GLY A 102 9.79 -20.18 -2.24
C GLY A 102 11.27 -20.13 -2.65
N GLU A 103 11.61 -20.66 -3.83
CA GLU A 103 12.96 -20.62 -4.38
C GLU A 103 13.17 -19.34 -5.20
N GLN A 104 14.05 -18.45 -4.76
CA GLN A 104 14.29 -17.19 -5.46
C GLN A 104 14.88 -17.43 -6.85
N GLU A 105 15.73 -18.44 -6.97
CA GLU A 105 16.43 -18.86 -8.18
C GLU A 105 15.44 -19.24 -9.31
N ALA A 106 14.24 -19.68 -8.96
CA ALA A 106 13.19 -20.05 -9.91
C ALA A 106 12.43 -18.86 -10.52
N TYR A 107 12.72 -17.61 -10.12
CA TYR A 107 11.97 -16.42 -10.53
C TYR A 107 11.82 -16.25 -12.05
N ASN A 108 12.91 -16.41 -12.80
CA ASN A 108 12.89 -16.29 -14.26
C ASN A 108 11.99 -17.37 -14.89
N SER A 109 12.10 -18.59 -14.40
CA SER A 109 11.33 -19.74 -14.89
C SER A 109 9.85 -19.61 -14.56
N TYR A 110 9.51 -19.12 -13.36
CA TYR A 110 8.13 -18.73 -13.04
C TYR A 110 7.62 -17.59 -13.91
N SER A 111 8.44 -16.56 -14.20
CA SER A 111 8.02 -15.44 -15.04
C SER A 111 7.66 -15.91 -16.45
N LYS A 112 8.43 -16.84 -17.03
CA LYS A 112 8.13 -17.47 -18.32
C LYS A 112 6.87 -18.34 -18.26
N PHE A 113 6.75 -19.18 -17.23
CA PHE A 113 5.60 -20.04 -17.02
C PHE A 113 4.30 -19.24 -16.90
N PHE A 114 4.26 -18.23 -16.03
CA PHE A 114 3.06 -17.40 -15.87
C PHE A 114 2.76 -16.54 -17.10
N ALA A 115 3.77 -16.10 -17.86
CA ALA A 115 3.52 -15.44 -19.14
C ALA A 115 2.81 -16.36 -20.14
N GLN A 116 3.21 -17.64 -20.21
CA GLN A 116 2.55 -18.65 -21.04
C GLN A 116 1.14 -18.97 -20.54
N GLU A 117 0.95 -19.09 -19.22
CA GLU A 117 -0.37 -19.33 -18.64
C GLU A 117 -1.32 -18.15 -18.82
N ILE A 118 -0.83 -16.92 -18.76
CA ILE A 118 -1.62 -15.72 -19.09
C ILE A 118 -1.97 -15.68 -20.58
N GLU A 119 -1.06 -16.06 -21.48
CA GLU A 119 -1.37 -16.18 -22.91
C GLU A 119 -2.46 -17.24 -23.17
N ARG A 120 -2.43 -18.34 -22.41
CA ARG A 120 -3.35 -19.47 -22.55
C ARG A 120 -4.73 -19.23 -21.92
N LEU A 121 -4.77 -18.66 -20.70
CA LEU A 121 -5.97 -18.49 -19.89
C LEU A 121 -6.56 -17.07 -19.96
N GLY A 122 -5.73 -16.09 -20.27
CA GLY A 122 -5.99 -14.69 -19.93
C GLY A 122 -5.73 -14.39 -18.45
N ILE A 123 -5.59 -13.11 -18.12
CA ILE A 123 -5.27 -12.65 -16.75
C ILE A 123 -6.30 -13.13 -15.74
N LEU A 124 -7.60 -12.96 -16.02
CA LEU A 124 -8.65 -13.18 -15.02
C LEU A 124 -8.66 -14.62 -14.54
N ASP A 125 -8.63 -15.59 -15.48
CA ASP A 125 -8.64 -17.01 -15.15
C ASP A 125 -7.28 -17.46 -14.57
N ALA A 126 -6.16 -16.87 -14.99
CA ALA A 126 -4.86 -17.14 -14.37
C ALA A 126 -4.83 -16.71 -12.89
N LEU A 127 -5.42 -15.57 -12.52
CA LEU A 127 -5.53 -15.15 -11.12
C LEU A 127 -6.38 -16.12 -10.30
N GLU A 128 -7.53 -16.55 -10.83
CA GLU A 128 -8.37 -17.54 -10.15
C GLU A 128 -7.59 -18.84 -9.91
N THR A 129 -6.99 -19.40 -10.96
CA THR A 129 -6.26 -20.68 -10.87
C THR A 129 -5.04 -20.63 -9.96
N TYR A 130 -4.21 -19.58 -10.04
CA TYR A 130 -2.91 -19.57 -9.38
C TYR A 130 -2.86 -18.82 -8.05
N ILE A 131 -3.91 -18.07 -7.68
CA ILE A 131 -3.99 -17.36 -6.40
C ILE A 131 -5.16 -17.85 -5.54
N PHE A 132 -6.36 -17.98 -6.12
CA PHE A 132 -7.58 -18.09 -5.32
C PHE A 132 -8.19 -19.48 -5.24
N GLU A 133 -7.99 -20.33 -6.24
CA GLU A 133 -8.54 -21.68 -6.23
C GLU A 133 -7.98 -22.51 -5.05
N PRO A 134 -8.76 -23.46 -4.50
CA PRO A 134 -8.29 -24.31 -3.41
C PRO A 134 -6.99 -25.03 -3.74
N GLU A 135 -6.79 -25.43 -5.00
CA GLU A 135 -5.60 -26.14 -5.42
C GLU A 135 -4.33 -25.30 -5.26
N ALA A 136 -4.38 -23.99 -5.53
CA ALA A 136 -3.25 -23.08 -5.33
C ALA A 136 -2.94 -22.82 -3.85
N ASN A 137 -3.80 -23.26 -2.94
CA ASN A 137 -3.68 -23.01 -1.50
C ASN A 137 -3.65 -24.30 -0.65
N ALA A 138 -3.80 -25.47 -1.28
CA ALA A 138 -3.68 -26.77 -0.61
C ALA A 138 -2.21 -27.19 -0.46
N ASN A 139 -1.96 -28.18 0.40
CA ASN A 139 -0.67 -28.89 0.51
C ASN A 139 0.55 -27.96 0.70
N GLY A 140 0.39 -26.85 1.43
CA GLY A 140 1.48 -25.90 1.71
C GLY A 140 1.78 -24.90 0.59
N ARG A 141 0.99 -24.87 -0.49
CA ARG A 141 1.19 -23.92 -1.61
C ARG A 141 0.89 -22.48 -1.19
N ASN A 142 -0.24 -22.26 -0.49
CA ASN A 142 -0.59 -21.00 0.17
C ASN A 142 -0.41 -19.72 -0.69
N MET A 143 -0.75 -19.77 -1.99
CA MET A 143 -0.47 -18.66 -2.92
C MET A 143 -1.18 -17.35 -2.55
N LEU A 144 -2.35 -17.41 -1.91
CA LEU A 144 -3.02 -16.21 -1.37
C LEU A 144 -2.15 -15.52 -0.30
N ASP A 145 -1.53 -16.29 0.60
CA ASP A 145 -0.64 -15.75 1.64
C ASP A 145 0.63 -15.16 1.03
N ARG A 146 1.25 -15.92 0.12
CA ARG A 146 2.47 -15.50 -0.59
C ARG A 146 2.29 -14.19 -1.35
N LEU A 147 1.08 -13.87 -1.81
CA LEU A 147 0.78 -12.61 -2.50
C LEU A 147 1.02 -11.39 -1.60
N PHE A 148 0.79 -11.53 -0.29
CA PHE A 148 0.97 -10.47 0.70
C PHE A 148 2.33 -10.52 1.42
N SER A 149 3.17 -11.49 1.10
CA SER A 149 4.52 -11.62 1.65
C SER A 149 5.47 -10.51 1.19
N GLY A 150 6.65 -10.42 1.82
CA GLY A 150 7.71 -9.50 1.41
C GLY A 150 7.29 -8.04 1.46
N ALA A 151 6.62 -7.58 2.52
CA ALA A 151 6.05 -6.23 2.60
C ALA A 151 5.10 -5.89 1.44
N MET A 152 4.28 -6.87 1.02
CA MET A 152 3.24 -6.75 0.00
C MET A 152 3.77 -6.42 -1.41
N HIS A 153 5.06 -6.64 -1.68
CA HIS A 153 5.64 -6.36 -3.00
C HIS A 153 5.11 -7.22 -4.14
N PRO A 154 4.81 -8.53 -3.97
CA PRO A 154 4.14 -9.30 -5.02
C PRO A 154 2.79 -8.68 -5.37
N PHE A 155 2.01 -8.27 -4.35
CA PHE A 155 0.74 -7.56 -4.53
C PHE A 155 0.92 -6.23 -5.27
N ILE A 156 1.92 -5.43 -4.91
CA ILE A 156 2.19 -4.13 -5.56
C ILE A 156 2.59 -4.32 -7.04
N LEU A 157 3.52 -5.25 -7.32
CA LEU A 157 4.00 -5.50 -8.69
C LEU A 157 2.88 -6.02 -9.59
N LEU A 158 2.11 -7.00 -9.11
CA LEU A 158 0.97 -7.53 -9.82
C LEU A 158 -0.11 -6.44 -9.99
N GLY A 159 -0.35 -5.62 -8.97
CA GLY A 159 -1.26 -4.47 -8.99
C GLY A 159 -0.94 -3.49 -10.13
N TYR A 160 0.32 -3.11 -10.31
CA TYR A 160 0.75 -2.29 -11.46
C TYR A 160 0.44 -2.96 -12.81
N GLY A 161 0.66 -4.28 -12.91
CA GLY A 161 0.32 -5.05 -14.11
C GLY A 161 -1.19 -5.02 -14.42
N LEU A 162 -2.05 -5.21 -13.40
CA LEU A 162 -3.50 -5.18 -13.55
C LEU A 162 -4.01 -3.78 -13.92
N GLU A 163 -3.48 -2.77 -13.25
CA GLU A 163 -3.88 -1.37 -13.39
C GLU A 163 -3.61 -0.86 -14.81
N PHE A 164 -2.35 -0.95 -15.28
CA PHE A 164 -1.96 -0.48 -16.61
C PHE A 164 -2.27 -1.48 -17.73
N GLY A 165 -2.73 -2.69 -17.37
CA GLY A 165 -2.98 -3.78 -18.29
C GLY A 165 -1.71 -4.22 -19.00
N ILE A 166 -0.63 -4.49 -18.25
CA ILE A 166 0.66 -4.96 -18.74
C ILE A 166 0.81 -6.44 -18.37
N ASP A 167 0.60 -7.34 -19.32
CA ASP A 167 0.60 -8.80 -19.08
C ASP A 167 1.92 -9.30 -18.47
N ALA A 168 3.05 -8.76 -18.95
CA ALA A 168 4.36 -9.13 -18.45
C ALA A 168 4.48 -8.88 -16.94
N LEU A 169 3.99 -7.73 -16.47
CA LEU A 169 4.06 -7.40 -15.05
C LEU A 169 3.08 -8.22 -14.21
N VAL A 170 1.94 -8.64 -14.78
CA VAL A 170 1.08 -9.63 -14.10
C VAL A 170 1.82 -10.96 -13.95
N ALA A 171 2.51 -11.43 -15.00
CA ALA A 171 3.35 -12.63 -14.94
C ALA A 171 4.49 -12.50 -13.92
N ASN A 172 5.22 -11.37 -13.93
CA ASN A 172 6.29 -11.10 -12.98
C ASN A 172 5.76 -10.97 -11.54
N GLY A 173 4.55 -10.44 -11.37
CA GLY A 173 3.85 -10.39 -10.09
C GLY A 173 3.50 -11.77 -9.55
N LEU A 174 2.95 -12.66 -10.39
CA LEU A 174 2.68 -14.06 -10.04
C LEU A 174 3.98 -14.83 -9.75
N ALA A 175 5.04 -14.59 -10.53
CA ALA A 175 6.35 -15.15 -10.28
C ALA A 175 6.94 -14.65 -8.96
N SER A 176 6.80 -13.36 -8.67
CA SER A 176 7.17 -12.79 -7.38
C SER A 176 6.38 -13.49 -6.27
N THR A 177 5.07 -13.72 -6.42
CA THR A 177 4.28 -14.47 -5.43
C THR A 177 4.84 -15.88 -5.23
N ALA A 178 5.13 -16.62 -6.29
CA ALA A 178 5.60 -18.01 -6.22
C ALA A 178 6.93 -18.16 -5.46
N ILE A 179 7.87 -17.22 -5.63
CA ILE A 179 9.18 -17.27 -4.97
C ILE A 179 9.17 -16.77 -3.51
N HIS A 180 8.08 -16.17 -3.04
CA HIS A 180 8.00 -15.67 -1.67
C HIS A 180 7.55 -16.76 -0.70
N ALA A 181 8.10 -16.76 0.52
CA ALA A 181 7.65 -17.64 1.59
C ALA A 181 6.19 -17.35 1.99
N ASP A 182 5.49 -18.37 2.45
CA ASP A 182 4.12 -18.31 2.98
C ASP A 182 4.14 -18.02 4.50
N THR A 183 4.82 -16.94 4.88
CA THR A 183 5.23 -16.67 6.27
C THR A 183 4.04 -16.52 7.22
N MET A 184 2.88 -16.09 6.74
CA MET A 184 1.70 -15.84 7.58
C MET A 184 0.65 -16.95 7.46
N SER A 185 0.87 -17.96 6.60
CA SER A 185 -0.12 -19.00 6.27
C SER A 185 -0.55 -19.84 7.48
N LYS A 186 0.37 -20.07 8.42
CA LYS A 186 0.11 -20.78 9.68
C LYS A 186 -0.79 -20.00 10.62
N MET A 187 -0.65 -18.67 10.64
CA MET A 187 -1.50 -17.81 11.46
C MET A 187 -2.84 -17.57 10.78
N PHE A 188 -2.85 -17.43 9.45
CA PHE A 188 -4.01 -17.04 8.65
C PHE A 188 -4.28 -18.07 7.54
N PRO A 189 -4.88 -19.22 7.86
CA PRO A 189 -5.12 -20.27 6.88
C PRO A 189 -6.11 -19.80 5.81
N TYR A 190 -5.98 -20.36 4.61
CA TYR A 190 -6.86 -20.08 3.47
C TYR A 190 -8.36 -20.20 3.81
N SER A 191 -8.74 -21.14 4.70
CA SER A 191 -10.12 -21.31 5.16
C SER A 191 -10.69 -20.10 5.91
N ALA A 192 -9.86 -19.31 6.59
CA ALA A 192 -10.28 -18.09 7.27
C ALA A 192 -10.65 -16.99 6.26
N ALA A 193 -9.84 -16.83 5.21
CA ALA A 193 -10.14 -15.91 4.11
C ALA A 193 -11.36 -16.38 3.31
N ARG A 194 -11.44 -17.69 3.04
CA ARG A 194 -12.61 -18.31 2.41
C ARG A 194 -13.86 -18.02 3.23
N GLY A 195 -13.86 -18.22 4.55
CA GLY A 195 -14.96 -17.82 5.42
C GLY A 195 -16.29 -18.47 5.01
N ASP A 196 -16.27 -19.80 4.89
CA ASP A 196 -17.48 -20.62 4.63
C ASP A 196 -18.44 -20.63 5.85
N ASN A 197 -17.97 -20.19 7.02
CA ASN A 197 -18.75 -20.10 8.28
C ASN A 197 -19.16 -18.66 8.65
N ALA A 198 -19.23 -17.74 7.68
CA ALA A 198 -19.61 -16.35 7.94
C ALA A 198 -21.05 -16.27 8.46
N THR A 199 -21.24 -15.72 9.66
CA THR A 199 -22.57 -15.50 10.25
C THR A 199 -23.12 -14.14 9.84
N ALA A 200 -24.45 -14.02 9.82
CA ALA A 200 -25.11 -12.75 9.52
C ALA A 200 -24.60 -11.64 10.46
N PRO A 201 -24.07 -10.53 9.91
CA PRO A 201 -23.53 -9.45 10.73
C PRO A 201 -24.64 -8.64 11.39
N PHE A 202 -24.31 -7.98 12.50
CA PHE A 202 -25.13 -6.88 12.99
C PHE A 202 -24.92 -5.64 12.11
N VAL A 203 -25.93 -4.80 11.98
CA VAL A 203 -25.80 -3.50 11.32
C VAL A 203 -25.22 -2.53 12.35
N ALA A 204 -24.05 -1.96 12.08
CA ALA A 204 -23.50 -0.92 12.91
C ALA A 204 -24.35 0.35 12.76
N THR A 205 -24.76 0.92 13.89
CA THR A 205 -25.45 2.21 13.92
C THR A 205 -24.67 3.16 14.81
N GLY A 206 -24.64 4.44 14.47
CA GLY A 206 -23.84 5.42 15.17
C GLY A 206 -23.81 6.74 14.39
N PRO A 207 -23.22 7.79 14.98
CA PRO A 207 -22.97 9.04 14.29
C PRO A 207 -21.92 8.85 13.19
N GLY A 208 -21.99 9.71 12.16
CA GLY A 208 -21.17 9.64 10.97
C GLY A 208 -21.42 8.39 10.10
N LYS A 209 -20.61 8.23 9.06
CA LYS A 209 -20.65 7.05 8.18
C LYS A 209 -20.25 5.78 8.95
N GLN A 210 -21.10 4.77 8.88
CA GLN A 210 -20.87 3.44 9.46
C GLN A 210 -20.78 2.39 8.35
N PRO A 211 -20.05 1.28 8.56
CA PRO A 211 -20.10 0.14 7.65
C PRO A 211 -21.53 -0.41 7.52
N SER A 212 -21.86 -0.92 6.35
CA SER A 212 -23.15 -1.59 6.08
C SER A 212 -23.40 -2.77 7.03
N ALA A 213 -22.33 -3.38 7.53
CA ALA A 213 -22.34 -4.59 8.33
C ALA A 213 -21.06 -4.75 9.16
N GLY A 214 -21.21 -5.20 10.41
CA GLY A 214 -20.11 -5.43 11.34
C GLY A 214 -19.43 -4.14 11.83
N PRO A 215 -18.36 -4.26 12.63
CA PRO A 215 -17.58 -3.10 13.06
C PRO A 215 -16.80 -2.48 11.90
N SER A 216 -16.25 -1.27 12.10
CA SER A 216 -15.29 -0.64 11.19
C SER A 216 -13.87 -1.17 11.43
N LEU A 217 -12.97 -0.99 10.46
CA LEU A 217 -11.54 -1.27 10.62
C LEU A 217 -10.92 -0.44 11.75
N LEU A 218 -11.38 0.80 11.96
CA LEU A 218 -10.94 1.61 13.10
C LEU A 218 -11.34 0.98 14.43
N GLU A 219 -12.56 0.43 14.55
CA GLU A 219 -12.99 -0.27 15.76
C GLU A 219 -12.17 -1.55 15.99
N ILE A 220 -11.85 -2.30 14.92
CA ILE A 220 -10.95 -3.46 15.01
C ILE A 220 -9.55 -3.06 15.52
N LEU A 221 -8.98 -1.98 14.99
CA LEU A 221 -7.70 -1.45 15.47
C LEU A 221 -7.77 -0.93 16.90
N ARG A 222 -8.89 -0.32 17.29
CA ARG A 222 -9.11 0.14 18.67
C ARG A 222 -9.11 -1.04 19.63
N GLN A 223 -9.84 -2.10 19.30
CA GLN A 223 -9.84 -3.34 20.07
C GLN A 223 -8.45 -3.98 20.15
N ALA A 224 -7.66 -3.91 19.07
CA ALA A 224 -6.29 -4.42 19.07
C ALA A 224 -5.40 -3.62 20.05
N CYS A 225 -5.59 -2.30 20.13
CA CYS A 225 -4.91 -1.41 21.08
C CYS A 225 -5.31 -1.68 22.54
N ASP A 226 -6.60 -1.91 22.78
CA ASP A 226 -7.16 -2.04 24.14
C ASP A 226 -6.97 -3.43 24.77
N THR A 227 -6.69 -4.47 23.98
CA THR A 227 -6.58 -5.83 24.52
C THR A 227 -5.26 -6.09 25.24
N ASP A 228 -5.34 -6.80 26.36
CA ASP A 228 -4.17 -7.34 27.10
C ASP A 228 -3.57 -8.60 26.44
N THR A 229 -4.16 -9.09 25.34
CA THR A 229 -3.69 -10.31 24.65
C THR A 229 -2.72 -10.02 23.52
N LEU A 230 -2.94 -8.94 22.76
CA LEU A 230 -2.11 -8.54 21.62
C LEU A 230 -1.03 -7.54 22.04
N ILE A 231 -0.28 -7.88 23.08
CA ILE A 231 0.85 -7.06 23.54
C ILE A 231 2.05 -7.32 22.62
N PRO A 232 2.66 -6.28 22.02
CA PRO A 232 3.85 -6.46 21.20
C PRO A 232 4.97 -7.19 21.96
N PRO A 233 5.67 -8.15 21.32
CA PRO A 233 6.82 -8.79 21.96
C PRO A 233 7.91 -7.78 22.37
N SER A 234 8.42 -7.93 23.60
CA SER A 234 9.40 -7.05 24.27
C SER A 234 10.62 -7.87 24.74
N PRO A 235 11.84 -7.29 24.88
CA PRO A 235 12.21 -5.87 24.72
C PRO A 235 12.26 -5.38 23.28
N TYR A 236 11.97 -4.10 23.08
CA TYR A 236 12.27 -3.42 21.82
C TYR A 236 13.79 -3.33 21.64
N GLN A 237 14.32 -4.10 20.69
CA GLN A 237 15.70 -3.96 20.24
C GLN A 237 15.73 -3.06 19.00
N ASN A 238 16.53 -1.99 19.06
CA ASN A 238 16.52 -0.96 18.04
C ASN A 238 17.41 -1.33 16.82
N GLU A 239 17.07 -0.75 15.66
CA GLU A 239 17.92 -0.50 14.48
C GLU A 239 18.17 -1.57 13.39
N LYS A 240 17.60 -2.77 13.42
CA LYS A 240 17.77 -3.71 12.29
C LYS A 240 16.45 -4.12 11.64
N LEU A 241 16.34 -3.90 10.33
CA LEU A 241 15.27 -4.44 9.46
C LEU A 241 15.03 -5.94 9.70
N SER A 242 16.07 -6.71 10.03
CA SER A 242 15.96 -8.14 10.34
C SER A 242 15.13 -8.47 11.58
N LEU A 243 14.87 -7.50 12.46
CA LEU A 243 14.13 -7.71 13.70
C LEU A 243 12.61 -7.80 13.47
N ILE A 244 12.08 -7.28 12.36
CA ILE A 244 10.66 -7.47 12.05
C ILE A 244 10.33 -8.96 11.85
N PHE A 245 11.23 -9.70 11.19
CA PHE A 245 11.08 -11.15 11.02
C PHE A 245 11.23 -11.91 12.34
N ALA A 246 12.08 -11.43 13.24
CA ALA A 246 12.20 -12.01 14.59
C ALA A 246 10.91 -11.82 15.39
N ARG A 247 10.31 -10.61 15.35
CA ARG A 247 9.02 -10.34 15.98
C ARG A 247 7.88 -11.15 15.35
N ALA A 248 7.87 -11.30 14.03
CA ALA A 248 6.85 -12.12 13.34
C ALA A 248 6.91 -13.58 13.81
N ARG A 249 8.11 -14.17 13.90
CA ARG A 249 8.30 -15.51 14.47
C ARG A 249 7.86 -15.61 15.93
N GLU A 250 8.08 -14.55 16.71
CA GLU A 250 7.66 -14.51 18.10
C GLU A 250 6.13 -14.43 18.25
N ILE A 251 5.46 -13.62 17.43
CA ILE A 251 3.99 -13.57 17.33
C ILE A 251 3.42 -14.96 16.98
N GLU A 252 4.02 -15.64 16.00
CA GLU A 252 3.67 -17.03 15.65
C GLU A 252 3.89 -17.98 16.84
N ARG A 253 5.07 -17.93 17.47
CA ARG A 253 5.45 -18.80 18.62
C ARG A 253 4.52 -18.62 19.81
N LEU A 254 4.08 -17.39 20.07
CA LEU A 254 3.17 -17.06 21.17
C LEU A 254 1.70 -17.40 20.85
N GLY A 255 1.40 -17.94 19.66
CA GLY A 255 0.03 -18.28 19.27
C GLY A 255 -0.87 -17.05 19.05
N MET A 256 -0.28 -15.87 18.87
CA MET A 256 -1.05 -14.62 18.72
C MET A 256 -1.87 -14.58 17.42
N GLY A 257 -1.52 -15.41 16.43
CA GLY A 257 -2.26 -15.54 15.17
C GLY A 257 -3.75 -15.87 15.37
N GLU A 258 -4.09 -16.79 16.27
CA GLU A 258 -5.48 -17.13 16.57
C GLU A 258 -6.24 -15.96 17.21
N HIS A 259 -5.56 -15.19 18.07
CA HIS A 259 -6.12 -14.01 18.69
C HIS A 259 -6.37 -12.90 17.65
N ILE A 260 -5.42 -12.69 16.72
CA ILE A 260 -5.57 -11.74 15.61
C ILE A 260 -6.76 -12.15 14.74
N LEU A 261 -6.88 -13.42 14.36
CA LEU A 261 -8.02 -13.91 13.57
C LEU A 261 -9.35 -13.66 14.28
N ARG A 262 -9.46 -14.04 15.56
CA ARG A 262 -10.68 -13.87 16.35
C ARG A 262 -11.08 -12.41 16.47
N LEU A 263 -10.09 -11.53 16.64
CA LEU A 263 -10.30 -10.09 16.70
C LEU A 263 -10.77 -9.53 15.36
N CYS A 264 -10.22 -10.01 14.24
CA CYS A 264 -10.61 -9.54 12.89
C CYS A 264 -11.93 -10.14 12.40
N GLN A 265 -12.34 -11.30 12.93
CA GLN A 265 -13.47 -12.10 12.45
C GLN A 265 -14.79 -11.32 12.36
N PRO A 266 -15.18 -10.45 13.32
CA PRO A 266 -16.41 -9.66 13.21
C PRO A 266 -16.45 -8.75 11.98
N TYR A 267 -15.31 -8.21 11.55
CA TYR A 267 -15.19 -7.42 10.33
C TYR A 267 -15.12 -8.32 9.09
N THR A 268 -14.26 -9.34 9.09
CA THR A 268 -14.06 -10.15 7.88
C THR A 268 -15.32 -10.96 7.53
N PHE A 269 -16.06 -11.45 8.52
CA PHE A 269 -17.29 -12.21 8.30
C PHE A 269 -18.49 -11.31 7.95
N SER A 270 -18.39 -9.99 8.19
CA SER A 270 -19.45 -9.07 7.82
C SER A 270 -19.51 -8.76 6.32
N ILE A 271 -18.42 -9.03 5.58
CA ILE A 271 -18.37 -8.95 4.12
C ILE A 271 -19.06 -10.21 3.55
N PRO A 272 -20.22 -10.12 2.87
CA PRO A 272 -20.91 -11.29 2.34
C PRO A 272 -20.10 -12.03 1.28
N ASN A 273 -20.33 -13.33 1.12
CA ASN A 273 -19.60 -14.13 0.12
C ASN A 273 -19.94 -13.72 -1.33
N ASP A 274 -21.11 -13.13 -1.51
CA ASP A 274 -21.71 -12.58 -2.72
C ASP A 274 -21.81 -11.04 -2.66
N ALA A 275 -20.90 -10.40 -1.93
CA ALA A 275 -20.85 -8.95 -1.77
C ALA A 275 -21.00 -8.20 -3.10
N SER A 276 -21.81 -7.13 -3.09
CA SER A 276 -21.97 -6.26 -4.24
C SER A 276 -20.68 -5.48 -4.52
N ASP A 277 -20.52 -4.98 -5.75
CA ASP A 277 -19.39 -4.11 -6.09
C ASP A 277 -19.36 -2.84 -5.22
N GLU A 278 -20.51 -2.34 -4.78
CA GLU A 278 -20.59 -1.19 -3.88
C GLU A 278 -20.05 -1.51 -2.48
N GLU A 279 -20.39 -2.67 -1.93
CA GLU A 279 -19.83 -3.14 -0.66
C GLU A 279 -18.30 -3.32 -0.78
N LEU A 280 -17.83 -3.96 -1.84
CA LEU A 280 -16.40 -4.18 -2.08
C LEU A 280 -15.63 -2.85 -2.19
N ARG A 281 -16.19 -1.86 -2.89
CA ARG A 281 -15.61 -0.50 -2.99
C ARG A 281 -15.61 0.22 -1.64
N ALA A 282 -16.67 0.11 -0.86
CA ALA A 282 -16.74 0.71 0.47
C ALA A 282 -15.66 0.15 1.41
N ARG A 283 -15.39 -1.16 1.35
CA ARG A 283 -14.29 -1.80 2.12
C ARG A 283 -12.91 -1.37 1.63
N ALA A 284 -12.75 -1.14 0.33
CA ALA A 284 -11.50 -0.62 -0.22
C ALA A 284 -11.26 0.84 0.19
N GLU A 285 -12.29 1.70 0.14
CA GLU A 285 -12.26 3.08 0.65
C GLU A 285 -11.85 3.10 2.13
N GLU A 286 -12.52 2.29 2.95
CA GLU A 286 -12.24 2.19 4.39
C GLU A 286 -10.77 1.83 4.65
N PHE A 287 -10.21 0.90 3.88
CA PHE A 287 -8.81 0.51 4.01
C PHE A 287 -7.84 1.66 3.68
N ILE A 288 -8.12 2.48 2.66
CA ILE A 288 -7.27 3.63 2.28
C ILE A 288 -7.25 4.68 3.41
N TRP A 289 -8.41 4.98 3.99
CA TRP A 289 -8.51 5.89 5.15
C TRP A 289 -7.67 5.38 6.33
N VAL A 290 -7.85 4.12 6.69
CA VAL A 290 -7.16 3.51 7.83
C VAL A 290 -5.65 3.41 7.61
N ALA A 291 -5.21 3.01 6.41
CA ALA A 291 -3.79 2.98 6.06
C ALA A 291 -3.15 4.37 6.16
N THR A 292 -3.87 5.41 5.70
CA THR A 292 -3.41 6.81 5.79
C THR A 292 -3.32 7.28 7.25
N LEU A 293 -4.32 6.98 8.07
CA LEU A 293 -4.30 7.34 9.50
C LEU A 293 -3.20 6.59 10.27
N LEU A 294 -3.01 5.29 10.03
CA LEU A 294 -1.92 4.52 10.63
C LEU A 294 -0.55 5.11 10.27
N MET A 295 -0.40 5.62 9.05
CA MET A 295 0.86 6.18 8.58
C MET A 295 1.14 7.59 9.12
N PHE A 296 0.14 8.46 9.15
CA PHE A 296 0.32 9.90 9.37
C PHE A 296 -0.23 10.41 10.71
N ALA A 297 -0.95 9.58 11.47
CA ALA A 297 -1.58 9.97 12.74
C ALA A 297 -1.10 9.13 13.94
N THR A 298 0.06 8.48 13.86
CA THR A 298 0.61 7.60 14.92
C THR A 298 1.87 8.15 15.60
N GLY A 299 2.09 9.47 15.52
CA GLY A 299 3.22 10.15 16.16
C GLY A 299 3.03 10.42 17.66
N ARG A 300 3.92 11.24 18.24
CA ARG A 300 3.81 11.72 19.63
C ARG A 300 3.76 13.24 19.72
N GLU A 301 2.90 13.74 20.61
CA GLU A 301 2.83 15.18 20.90
C GLU A 301 4.19 15.67 21.43
N GLY A 302 4.68 16.79 20.87
CA GLY A 302 5.97 17.38 21.25
C GLY A 302 7.21 16.64 20.74
N ARG A 303 7.07 15.64 19.86
CA ARG A 303 8.19 14.93 19.21
C ARG A 303 8.21 15.20 17.70
N GLU A 304 9.39 15.03 17.11
CA GLU A 304 9.56 15.13 15.65
C GLU A 304 8.73 14.07 14.92
N THR A 305 8.25 14.41 13.73
CA THR A 305 7.52 13.49 12.86
C THR A 305 8.40 12.29 12.51
N ARG A 306 7.83 11.08 12.62
CA ARG A 306 8.43 9.82 12.18
C ARG A 306 7.45 9.10 11.27
N LEU A 307 7.88 8.76 10.06
CA LEU A 307 7.07 8.09 9.06
C LEU A 307 7.57 6.66 8.86
N ASP A 308 6.80 5.68 9.35
CA ASP A 308 7.21 4.27 9.44
C ASP A 308 7.29 3.56 8.08
N PHE A 309 8.45 2.95 7.81
CA PHE A 309 8.72 2.23 6.55
C PHE A 309 7.67 1.15 6.25
N PHE A 310 7.22 0.38 7.24
CA PHE A 310 6.31 -0.74 7.01
C PHE A 310 4.85 -0.28 6.94
N LEU A 311 4.45 0.72 7.73
CA LEU A 311 3.10 1.27 7.65
C LEU A 311 2.86 2.01 6.32
N MET A 312 3.90 2.64 5.76
CA MET A 312 3.81 3.26 4.42
C MET A 312 3.46 2.21 3.35
N HIS A 313 3.90 0.95 3.50
CA HIS A 313 3.53 -0.07 2.53
C HIS A 313 2.01 -0.28 2.49
N LEU A 314 1.31 -0.19 3.63
CA LEU A 314 -0.16 -0.21 3.69
C LEU A 314 -0.78 0.89 2.83
N VAL A 315 -0.18 2.08 2.81
CA VAL A 315 -0.60 3.20 1.94
C VAL A 315 -0.29 2.87 0.47
N THR A 316 0.91 2.42 0.14
CA THR A 316 1.29 2.20 -1.27
C THR A 316 0.53 1.06 -1.94
N PHE A 317 0.16 0.01 -1.20
CA PHE A 317 -0.55 -1.11 -1.79
C PHE A 317 -2.07 -0.89 -1.83
N SER A 318 -2.64 -0.10 -0.90
CA SER A 318 -4.10 0.11 -0.82
C SER A 318 -4.68 0.74 -2.08
N ALA A 319 -3.91 1.54 -2.81
CA ALA A 319 -4.30 2.08 -4.12
C ALA A 319 -4.68 0.99 -5.13
N PHE A 320 -4.05 -0.19 -5.09
CA PHE A 320 -4.33 -1.24 -6.07
C PHE A 320 -5.61 -2.03 -5.79
N LEU A 321 -6.29 -1.82 -4.65
CA LEU A 321 -7.51 -2.56 -4.33
C LEU A 321 -8.55 -2.47 -5.44
N GLU A 322 -8.76 -1.29 -6.00
CA GLU A 322 -9.68 -1.11 -7.13
C GLU A 322 -9.25 -1.92 -8.37
N SER A 323 -7.94 -1.95 -8.66
CA SER A 323 -7.37 -2.70 -9.79
C SER A 323 -7.57 -4.20 -9.64
N TYR A 324 -7.40 -4.72 -8.42
CA TYR A 324 -7.70 -6.10 -8.07
C TYR A 324 -9.19 -6.41 -8.14
N LEU A 325 -10.04 -5.60 -7.50
CA LEU A 325 -11.49 -5.81 -7.48
C LEU A 325 -12.12 -5.74 -8.89
N THR A 326 -11.50 -5.01 -9.82
CA THR A 326 -11.93 -4.94 -11.22
C THR A 326 -11.40 -6.10 -12.07
N SER A 327 -10.28 -6.72 -11.66
CA SER A 327 -9.58 -7.75 -12.46
C SER A 327 -9.69 -9.17 -11.90
N ILE A 328 -10.27 -9.35 -10.71
CA ILE A 328 -10.63 -10.68 -10.19
C ILE A 328 -12.02 -11.04 -10.74
N LYS A 329 -12.16 -12.25 -11.26
CA LYS A 329 -13.39 -12.71 -11.94
C LYS A 329 -14.49 -13.03 -10.94
N ASN A 330 -14.17 -13.80 -9.91
CA ASN A 330 -15.15 -14.32 -8.97
C ASN A 330 -15.33 -13.37 -7.78
N THR A 331 -16.57 -13.00 -7.45
CA THR A 331 -16.89 -12.22 -6.24
C THR A 331 -16.33 -12.88 -4.99
N ARG A 332 -16.37 -14.22 -4.93
CA ARG A 332 -15.80 -15.00 -3.83
C ARG A 332 -14.33 -14.67 -3.60
N SER A 333 -13.55 -14.63 -4.67
CA SER A 333 -12.10 -14.35 -4.66
C SER A 333 -11.82 -12.90 -4.26
N LYS A 334 -12.65 -11.94 -4.69
CA LYS A 334 -12.59 -10.53 -4.24
C LYS A 334 -12.78 -10.41 -2.73
N VAL A 335 -13.79 -11.10 -2.20
CA VAL A 335 -14.09 -11.14 -0.76
C VAL A 335 -12.94 -11.78 0.01
N MET A 336 -12.38 -12.88 -0.49
CA MET A 336 -11.22 -13.56 0.12
C MET A 336 -10.00 -12.65 0.22
N LEU A 337 -9.72 -11.88 -0.84
CA LEU A 337 -8.65 -10.88 -0.85
C LEU A 337 -8.81 -9.89 0.31
N LEU A 338 -9.99 -9.25 0.42
CA LEU A 338 -10.29 -8.26 1.46
C LEU A 338 -10.23 -8.88 2.86
N ARG A 339 -10.78 -10.08 3.05
CA ARG A 339 -10.76 -10.78 4.34
C ARG A 339 -9.34 -11.13 4.79
N HIS A 340 -8.48 -11.54 3.87
CA HIS A 340 -7.10 -11.92 4.18
C HIS A 340 -6.22 -10.70 4.52
N MET A 341 -6.51 -9.53 3.96
CA MET A 341 -5.77 -8.30 4.22
C MET A 341 -5.89 -7.77 5.66
N VAL A 342 -7.04 -7.94 6.30
CA VAL A 342 -7.30 -7.38 7.64
C VAL A 342 -6.36 -7.95 8.72
N PRO A 343 -6.23 -9.28 8.89
CA PRO A 343 -5.30 -9.83 9.87
C PRO A 343 -3.83 -9.51 9.55
N ILE A 344 -3.49 -9.35 8.27
CA ILE A 344 -2.14 -8.89 7.86
C ILE A 344 -1.90 -7.46 8.33
N MET A 345 -2.84 -6.54 8.11
CA MET A 345 -2.75 -5.17 8.60
C MET A 345 -2.57 -5.12 10.13
N VAL A 346 -3.38 -5.87 10.87
CA VAL A 346 -3.26 -5.96 12.34
C VAL A 346 -1.91 -6.53 12.76
N THR A 347 -1.39 -7.51 12.02
CA THR A 347 -0.04 -8.06 12.25
C THR A 347 1.04 -6.99 12.07
N TYR A 348 0.98 -6.19 11.01
CA TYR A 348 1.92 -5.08 10.82
C TYR A 348 1.81 -4.07 11.97
N VAL A 349 0.62 -3.66 12.36
CA VAL A 349 0.41 -2.78 13.53
C VAL A 349 1.10 -3.35 14.77
N LEU A 350 0.91 -4.63 15.06
CA LEU A 350 1.55 -5.31 16.19
C LEU A 350 3.08 -5.36 16.07
N LEU A 351 3.61 -5.69 14.88
CA LEU A 351 5.05 -5.71 14.59
C LEU A 351 5.72 -4.35 14.79
N ARG A 352 4.96 -3.26 14.59
CA ARG A 352 5.41 -1.87 14.78
C ARG A 352 5.20 -1.34 16.21
N GLY A 353 4.81 -2.20 17.14
CA GLY A 353 4.65 -1.83 18.55
C GLY A 353 3.25 -1.37 18.90
N ARG A 354 2.25 -1.68 18.07
CA ARG A 354 0.85 -1.30 18.26
C ARG A 354 0.67 0.22 18.42
N PRO A 355 1.11 1.02 17.43
CA PRO A 355 0.92 2.46 17.48
C PRO A 355 -0.57 2.83 17.55
N VAL A 356 -0.87 3.84 18.37
CA VAL A 356 -2.23 4.32 18.59
C VAL A 356 -2.48 5.55 17.73
N ILE A 357 -3.60 5.56 16.99
CA ILE A 357 -4.00 6.71 16.20
C ILE A 357 -4.38 7.88 17.12
N ASN A 358 -3.80 9.05 16.86
CA ASN A 358 -4.15 10.34 17.41
C ASN A 358 -4.33 11.32 16.25
N ALA A 359 -5.58 11.46 15.79
CA ALA A 359 -5.91 12.26 14.62
C ALA A 359 -5.68 13.76 14.84
N ASP A 360 -5.67 14.25 16.09
CA ASP A 360 -5.32 15.65 16.37
C ASP A 360 -3.90 15.99 15.88
N LEU A 361 -2.98 15.02 15.77
CA LEU A 361 -1.62 15.27 15.24
C LEU A 361 -1.67 15.73 13.79
N ILE A 362 -2.34 14.96 12.93
CA ILE A 362 -2.40 15.27 11.50
C ILE A 362 -3.35 16.44 11.22
N GLN A 363 -4.43 16.59 12.00
CA GLN A 363 -5.39 17.69 11.84
C GLN A 363 -4.79 19.08 12.17
N ARG A 364 -3.67 19.12 12.90
CA ARG A 364 -2.92 20.36 13.18
C ARG A 364 -1.91 20.73 12.08
N MET A 365 -1.66 19.85 11.12
CA MET A 365 -0.66 20.06 10.05
C MET A 365 -1.20 20.97 8.96
N SER A 366 -0.36 21.71 8.24
CA SER A 366 -0.80 22.72 7.27
C SER A 366 -1.67 22.13 6.14
N LEU A 367 -2.73 22.85 5.75
CA LEU A 367 -3.47 22.65 4.50
C LEU A 367 -2.74 23.21 3.28
N GLU A 368 -1.77 24.09 3.53
CA GLU A 368 -1.12 24.92 2.54
C GLU A 368 0.35 24.53 2.44
N ALA A 369 0.62 23.22 2.29
CA ALA A 369 1.98 22.74 2.14
C ALA A 369 2.67 23.43 0.95
N ARG A 370 3.74 24.16 1.24
CA ARG A 370 4.48 24.96 0.27
C ARG A 370 5.92 24.47 0.22
N PRO A 371 6.46 24.17 -0.97
CA PRO A 371 7.89 24.10 -1.12
C PRO A 371 8.52 25.42 -0.64
N PRO A 372 9.71 25.38 -0.03
CA PRO A 372 10.40 26.59 0.44
C PRO A 372 11.07 27.34 -0.71
N PHE A 373 10.25 27.76 -1.68
CA PHE A 373 10.61 28.70 -2.73
C PHE A 373 10.60 30.14 -2.21
N ASP A 374 11.29 31.02 -2.94
CA ASP A 374 11.02 32.45 -2.85
C ASP A 374 9.69 32.76 -3.59
N TRP A 375 8.61 32.83 -2.81
CA TRP A 375 7.26 33.08 -3.33
C TRP A 375 7.07 34.50 -3.86
N ASP A 376 7.96 35.44 -3.54
CA ASP A 376 7.93 36.78 -4.11
C ASP A 376 8.33 36.80 -5.59
N VAL A 377 8.98 35.73 -6.07
CA VAL A 377 9.28 35.53 -7.50
C VAL A 377 8.06 35.06 -8.30
N LEU A 378 7.16 34.30 -7.67
CA LEU A 378 5.99 33.68 -8.32
C LEU A 378 4.71 34.52 -8.22
N GLY A 379 4.62 35.47 -7.29
CA GLY A 379 3.46 36.35 -7.12
C GLY A 379 3.36 37.46 -8.18
N PRO A 380 2.15 38.00 -8.44
CA PRO A 380 1.98 39.16 -9.31
C PRO A 380 2.77 40.37 -8.75
N LYS A 381 3.62 40.97 -9.60
CA LYS A 381 4.50 42.08 -9.20
C LYS A 381 3.84 43.46 -9.23
N SER A 382 2.54 43.57 -9.54
CA SER A 382 1.93 44.88 -9.86
C SER A 382 0.44 44.97 -9.60
N ASP A 383 -0.01 46.18 -9.29
CA ASP A 383 -1.41 46.62 -9.18
C ASP A 383 -2.22 46.51 -10.50
N THR A 384 -1.57 46.11 -11.61
CA THR A 384 -2.18 45.86 -12.92
C THR A 384 -2.40 44.37 -13.22
N ALA A 385 -2.21 43.48 -12.24
CA ALA A 385 -2.40 42.05 -12.43
C ALA A 385 -3.88 41.73 -12.72
N SER A 386 -4.14 41.03 -13.82
CA SER A 386 -5.49 40.59 -14.21
C SER A 386 -5.85 39.18 -13.70
N GLY A 387 -4.95 38.55 -12.94
CA GLY A 387 -5.19 37.23 -12.35
C GLY A 387 -6.15 37.33 -11.15
N LEU A 388 -6.94 36.28 -10.94
CA LEU A 388 -7.79 36.13 -9.75
C LEU A 388 -7.04 35.36 -8.66
N GLY A 389 -7.12 35.83 -7.43
CA GLY A 389 -6.43 35.26 -6.27
C GLY A 389 -4.95 35.63 -6.17
N ASP A 390 -4.36 35.45 -4.98
CA ASP A 390 -2.92 35.60 -4.75
C ASP A 390 -2.33 34.26 -4.28
N LEU A 391 -1.36 33.71 -5.02
CA LEU A 391 -0.68 32.48 -4.61
C LEU A 391 0.00 32.59 -3.24
N LYS A 392 0.28 33.81 -2.76
CA LYS A 392 0.80 34.05 -1.40
C LYS A 392 -0.28 34.03 -0.32
N ASN A 393 -1.53 34.25 -0.70
CA ASN A 393 -2.68 34.08 0.19
C ASN A 393 -2.96 32.59 0.39
N ALA A 394 -3.16 32.21 1.64
CA ALA A 394 -3.57 30.89 2.08
C ALA A 394 -4.86 30.42 1.41
N GLU A 395 -5.86 31.30 1.37
CA GLU A 395 -7.22 30.99 0.91
C GLU A 395 -7.31 30.76 -0.61
N ASP A 396 -6.34 31.29 -1.36
CA ASP A 396 -6.28 31.19 -2.83
C ASP A 396 -5.31 30.11 -3.33
N TYR A 397 -4.63 29.40 -2.43
CA TYR A 397 -3.55 28.47 -2.76
C TYR A 397 -3.96 27.00 -2.68
N ASP A 398 -3.81 26.29 -3.81
CA ASP A 398 -3.87 24.83 -3.86
C ASP A 398 -2.45 24.24 -3.82
N PRO A 399 -2.09 23.43 -2.80
CA PRO A 399 -0.78 22.80 -2.72
C PRO A 399 -0.59 21.62 -3.68
N TRP A 400 -1.64 21.02 -4.23
CA TRP A 400 -1.53 19.78 -5.03
C TRP A 400 -0.60 19.90 -6.24
N PRO A 401 -0.64 20.97 -7.06
CA PRO A 401 0.31 21.14 -8.16
C PRO A 401 1.78 21.08 -7.72
N ALA A 402 2.11 21.70 -6.58
CA ALA A 402 3.46 21.67 -6.03
C ALA A 402 3.83 20.30 -5.46
N LEU A 403 2.91 19.65 -4.73
CA LEU A 403 3.09 18.31 -4.18
C LEU A 403 3.27 17.25 -5.28
N ILE A 404 2.47 17.29 -6.34
CA ILE A 404 2.58 16.40 -7.51
C ILE A 404 3.95 16.58 -8.16
N THR A 405 4.35 17.83 -8.41
CA THR A 405 5.66 18.14 -8.99
C THR A 405 6.79 17.62 -8.10
N ALA A 406 6.71 17.83 -6.79
CA ALA A 406 7.71 17.33 -5.85
C ALA A 406 7.77 15.79 -5.85
N GLY A 407 6.60 15.13 -5.86
CA GLY A 407 6.50 13.66 -5.88
C GLY A 407 7.06 13.01 -7.14
N ILE A 408 6.83 13.60 -8.32
CA ILE A 408 7.38 13.11 -9.61
C ILE A 408 8.92 13.13 -9.62
N HIS A 409 9.50 14.17 -9.02
CA HIS A 409 10.94 14.44 -9.09
C HIS A 409 11.73 13.87 -7.90
N HIS A 410 11.05 13.33 -6.90
CA HIS A 410 11.70 12.84 -5.70
C HIS A 410 12.50 11.55 -5.96
N PRO A 411 13.73 11.42 -5.44
CA PRO A 411 14.59 10.26 -5.70
C PRO A 411 14.18 8.98 -4.94
N ASP A 412 13.46 9.12 -3.81
CA ASP A 412 13.04 7.98 -3.00
C ASP A 412 12.08 7.04 -3.75
N LEU A 413 12.36 5.73 -3.64
CA LEU A 413 11.64 4.64 -4.29
C LEU A 413 10.17 4.52 -3.87
N HIS A 414 9.83 5.00 -2.68
CA HIS A 414 8.52 4.83 -2.06
C HIS A 414 7.66 6.09 -2.11
N LEU A 415 8.28 7.26 -2.05
CA LEU A 415 7.56 8.54 -2.00
C LEU A 415 6.61 8.70 -3.19
N ALA A 416 7.08 8.45 -4.42
CA ALA A 416 6.23 8.58 -5.60
C ALA A 416 4.98 7.67 -5.53
N LYS A 417 5.12 6.46 -4.97
CA LYS A 417 4.00 5.52 -4.76
C LYS A 417 3.04 6.04 -3.71
N ALA A 418 3.55 6.51 -2.57
CA ALA A 418 2.73 7.03 -1.48
C ALA A 418 2.00 8.33 -1.89
N MET A 419 2.70 9.25 -2.54
CA MET A 419 2.12 10.48 -3.11
C MET A 419 1.00 10.14 -4.09
N ARG A 420 1.24 9.17 -4.97
CA ARG A 420 0.23 8.67 -5.90
C ARG A 420 -1.03 8.17 -5.20
N THR A 421 -0.90 7.38 -4.12
CA THR A 421 -2.06 6.97 -3.31
C THR A 421 -2.80 8.17 -2.72
N LEU A 422 -2.07 9.15 -2.14
CA LEU A 422 -2.68 10.31 -1.50
C LEU A 422 -3.45 11.20 -2.51
N ILE A 423 -2.93 11.36 -3.72
CA ILE A 423 -3.64 12.06 -4.81
C ILE A 423 -4.92 11.29 -5.18
N HIS A 424 -4.82 9.96 -5.33
CA HIS A 424 -5.98 9.12 -5.65
C HIS A 424 -7.06 9.25 -4.56
N ALA A 425 -6.66 9.16 -3.29
CA ALA A 425 -7.56 9.28 -2.16
C ALA A 425 -8.18 10.68 -2.06
N SER A 426 -7.40 11.75 -2.28
CA SER A 426 -7.92 13.12 -2.29
C SER A 426 -8.95 13.36 -3.41
N ARG A 427 -8.72 12.80 -4.59
CA ARG A 427 -9.68 12.93 -5.71
C ARG A 427 -11.00 12.23 -5.43
N ASN A 428 -10.98 11.09 -4.74
CA ASN A 428 -12.18 10.30 -4.48
C ASN A 428 -12.89 10.68 -3.18
N PHE A 429 -12.13 11.07 -2.15
CA PHE A 429 -12.63 11.23 -0.79
C PHE A 429 -12.27 12.60 -0.17
N GLY A 430 -11.68 13.52 -0.94
CA GLY A 430 -11.30 14.86 -0.47
C GLY A 430 -12.48 15.77 -0.11
N HIS A 431 -13.69 15.39 -0.49
CA HIS A 431 -14.93 16.11 -0.17
C HIS A 431 -15.64 15.56 1.08
N THR A 432 -15.09 14.53 1.73
CA THR A 432 -15.70 13.93 2.95
C THR A 432 -15.75 14.98 4.06
N PRO A 433 -16.93 15.29 4.63
CA PRO A 433 -17.04 16.23 5.75
C PRO A 433 -16.37 15.73 7.03
N ALA A 434 -16.09 16.65 7.95
CA ALA A 434 -15.56 16.31 9.27
C ALA A 434 -16.49 15.36 10.04
N GLY A 435 -15.93 14.27 10.55
CA GLY A 435 -16.67 13.25 11.31
C GLY A 435 -17.43 12.23 10.44
N GLU A 436 -17.41 12.38 9.11
CA GLU A 436 -18.05 11.46 8.16
C GLU A 436 -17.09 10.41 7.59
N VAL A 437 -15.84 10.36 8.07
CA VAL A 437 -14.93 9.26 7.79
C VAL A 437 -15.49 7.98 8.42
N ILE A 438 -15.54 6.90 7.63
CA ILE A 438 -16.12 5.63 8.08
C ILE A 438 -15.47 5.13 9.37
N GLY A 439 -16.30 4.91 10.39
CA GLY A 439 -15.82 4.47 11.70
C GLY A 439 -15.14 5.55 12.54
N ALA A 440 -15.29 6.85 12.21
CA ALA A 440 -14.81 7.95 13.05
C ALA A 440 -15.36 7.87 14.49
N PHE A 441 -16.60 7.37 14.62
CA PHE A 441 -17.24 7.09 15.89
C PHE A 441 -17.53 5.60 16.06
N ARG A 442 -17.53 5.15 17.31
CA ARG A 442 -17.86 3.78 17.67
C ARG A 442 -19.36 3.51 17.46
N PRO A 443 -19.75 2.25 17.17
CA PRO A 443 -21.15 1.88 17.11
C PRO A 443 -21.85 2.11 18.46
N VAL A 444 -23.05 2.68 18.44
CA VAL A 444 -23.89 2.90 19.62
C VAL A 444 -24.88 1.74 19.80
N LYS A 445 -25.28 1.48 21.05
CA LYS A 445 -26.30 0.45 21.36
C LYS A 445 -27.70 1.06 21.42
N SER A 446 -27.79 2.35 21.74
CA SER A 446 -29.03 3.13 21.78
C SER A 446 -28.82 4.48 21.09
N PRO A 447 -29.84 5.04 20.40
CA PRO A 447 -29.80 6.40 19.86
C PRO A 447 -29.55 7.50 20.91
N SER A 448 -29.77 7.19 22.20
CA SER A 448 -29.52 8.10 23.32
C SER A 448 -28.06 8.11 23.80
N ASP A 449 -27.22 7.20 23.32
CA ASP A 449 -25.83 7.10 23.75
C ASP A 449 -25.03 8.30 23.23
N LYS A 450 -24.09 8.80 24.04
CA LYS A 450 -23.22 9.89 23.61
C LYS A 450 -22.26 9.36 22.54
N PRO A 451 -22.03 10.12 21.44
CA PRO A 451 -20.99 9.81 20.47
C PRO A 451 -19.62 9.64 21.14
N GLU A 452 -18.97 8.52 20.89
CA GLU A 452 -17.60 8.24 21.30
C GLU A 452 -16.73 8.15 20.05
N GLU A 453 -15.69 8.98 19.95
CA GLU A 453 -14.71 8.87 18.87
C GLU A 453 -13.96 7.54 18.99
N THR A 454 -13.75 6.82 17.88
CA THR A 454 -13.01 5.55 17.89
C THR A 454 -11.53 5.77 18.27
N PHE A 455 -10.96 6.89 17.83
CA PHE A 455 -9.65 7.38 18.25
C PHE A 455 -9.72 8.89 18.50
N LYS A 456 -8.80 9.40 19.34
CA LYS A 456 -8.75 10.82 19.71
C LYS A 456 -8.70 11.71 18.45
N GLY A 457 -9.65 12.64 18.34
CA GLY A 457 -9.69 13.65 17.28
C GLY A 457 -10.35 13.21 15.97
N MET A 458 -10.90 11.99 15.91
CA MET A 458 -11.55 11.47 14.69
C MET A 458 -12.77 12.26 14.24
N ALA A 459 -13.50 12.93 15.14
CA ALA A 459 -14.63 13.79 14.80
C ALA A 459 -14.24 15.00 13.95
N LYS A 460 -12.95 15.37 13.93
CA LYS A 460 -12.42 16.48 13.13
C LYS A 460 -11.85 16.01 11.80
N VAL A 461 -11.67 14.70 11.60
CA VAL A 461 -11.07 14.19 10.37
C VAL A 461 -12.06 14.34 9.22
N ASP A 462 -11.57 14.93 8.14
CA ASP A 462 -12.28 15.19 6.90
C ASP A 462 -11.39 14.83 5.68
N GLY A 463 -11.89 15.11 4.48
CA GLY A 463 -11.20 14.92 3.21
C GLY A 463 -9.84 15.62 3.09
N THR A 464 -9.53 16.60 3.95
CA THR A 464 -8.23 17.28 3.96
C THR A 464 -7.10 16.44 4.54
N LEU A 465 -7.40 15.27 5.15
CA LEU A 465 -6.38 14.33 5.64
C LEU A 465 -5.29 14.08 4.61
N PHE A 466 -5.66 13.88 3.34
CA PHE A 466 -4.72 13.45 2.29
C PHE A 466 -3.74 14.56 1.89
N VAL A 467 -4.18 15.82 1.85
CA VAL A 467 -3.29 16.95 1.54
C VAL A 467 -2.36 17.25 2.72
N ARG A 468 -2.87 17.16 3.95
CA ARG A 468 -2.05 17.28 5.16
C ARG A 468 -0.99 16.18 5.22
N ALA A 469 -1.38 14.94 4.93
CA ALA A 469 -0.46 13.79 4.87
C ALA A 469 0.62 13.98 3.79
N ALA A 470 0.26 14.49 2.61
CA ALA A 470 1.22 14.78 1.55
C ALA A 470 2.22 15.87 1.96
N GLY A 471 1.75 16.93 2.62
CA GLY A 471 2.61 17.99 3.19
C GLY A 471 3.58 17.45 4.23
N VAL A 472 3.08 16.70 5.23
CA VAL A 472 3.91 16.05 6.26
C VAL A 472 4.95 15.12 5.64
N MET A 473 4.57 14.35 4.62
CA MET A 473 5.49 13.49 3.90
C MET A 473 6.60 14.30 3.22
N MET A 474 6.28 15.43 2.59
CA MET A 474 7.29 16.27 1.95
C MET A 474 8.20 16.98 2.95
N ASP A 475 7.68 17.41 4.09
CA ASP A 475 8.50 18.00 5.15
C ASP A 475 9.44 16.98 5.78
N PHE A 476 9.01 15.72 5.91
CA PHE A 476 9.84 14.62 6.40
C PHE A 476 10.87 14.14 5.37
N MET A 477 10.47 13.98 4.10
CA MET A 477 11.31 13.41 3.04
C MET A 477 12.21 14.46 2.34
N GLY A 478 11.85 15.73 2.44
CA GLY A 478 12.55 16.86 1.84
C GLY A 478 11.97 17.30 0.49
N TRP A 479 11.87 18.63 0.31
CA TRP A 479 11.44 19.28 -0.94
C TRP A 479 12.60 19.33 -1.96
N THR A 480 12.96 18.17 -2.51
CA THR A 480 14.15 18.03 -3.39
C THR A 480 14.14 18.92 -4.63
N ILE A 481 12.96 19.27 -5.15
CA ILE A 481 12.82 20.18 -6.30
C ILE A 481 13.37 21.59 -6.04
N VAL A 482 13.52 22.00 -4.77
CA VAL A 482 14.08 23.31 -4.39
C VAL A 482 15.52 23.21 -3.91
N GLY A 483 16.16 22.05 -4.09
CA GLY A 483 17.56 21.83 -3.70
C GLY A 483 17.74 21.40 -2.25
N GLN A 484 16.67 21.15 -1.49
CA GLN A 484 16.80 20.42 -0.23
C GLN A 484 17.38 19.03 -0.50
N LYS A 485 18.26 18.57 0.38
CA LYS A 485 18.68 17.17 0.34
C LYS A 485 17.44 16.31 0.61
N ALA A 486 17.25 15.27 -0.19
CA ALA A 486 16.39 14.18 0.25
C ALA A 486 16.93 13.73 1.62
N SER A 487 16.06 13.55 2.61
CA SER A 487 16.47 12.89 3.86
C SER A 487 16.99 11.50 3.49
N SER A 488 18.31 11.37 3.47
CA SER A 488 19.03 10.23 2.93
C SER A 488 19.67 9.44 4.08
N PRO A 489 19.29 8.16 4.32
CA PRO A 489 18.21 7.44 3.69
C PRO A 489 17.20 6.85 4.70
N THR A 490 15.97 6.72 4.20
CA THR A 490 14.90 5.84 4.67
C THR A 490 13.92 6.45 5.66
N TRP A 491 12.65 6.33 5.27
CA TRP A 491 11.53 6.09 6.17
C TRP A 491 11.96 5.39 7.46
N ASP A 492 11.32 5.77 8.56
CA ASP A 492 11.72 5.28 9.87
C ASP A 492 11.50 3.76 9.97
N THR A 493 12.59 3.04 10.21
CA THR A 493 12.55 1.58 10.40
C THR A 493 12.34 1.21 11.86
N ALA A 494 12.39 2.17 12.78
CA ALA A 494 12.03 2.00 14.19
C ALA A 494 10.51 1.87 14.35
N GLY A 495 10.08 0.97 15.24
CA GLY A 495 8.64 0.74 15.44
C GLY A 495 8.03 1.90 16.21
N VAL A 496 7.21 2.72 15.54
CA VAL A 496 6.63 3.95 16.11
C VAL A 496 5.70 3.72 17.31
N GLY A 497 5.21 2.49 17.52
CA GLY A 497 4.42 2.12 18.69
C GLY A 497 5.23 1.86 19.97
N PHE A 498 6.54 1.64 19.88
CA PHE A 498 7.40 1.42 21.05
C PHE A 498 7.84 2.74 21.70
N ASP A 499 7.84 2.82 23.03
CA ASP A 499 8.25 4.02 23.78
C ASP A 499 9.71 4.39 23.53
N GLU A 500 10.57 3.39 23.47
CA GLU A 500 12.02 3.51 23.27
C GLU A 500 12.37 4.18 21.94
N THR A 501 11.52 4.07 20.91
CA THR A 501 11.69 4.74 19.61
C THR A 501 11.74 6.27 19.78
N TRP A 502 11.02 6.81 20.76
CA TRP A 502 10.85 8.25 20.94
C TRP A 502 11.84 8.86 21.94
N GLU A 503 12.68 8.04 22.56
CA GLU A 503 13.81 8.50 23.38
C GLU A 503 15.00 8.95 22.52
N GLN A 504 15.04 8.52 21.26
CA GLN A 504 16.09 8.84 20.30
C GLN A 504 15.60 9.88 19.28
N PRO A 505 16.51 10.71 18.70
CA PRO A 505 16.15 11.56 17.57
C PRO A 505 15.77 10.71 16.35
N SER A 506 14.92 11.24 15.46
CA SER A 506 14.66 10.60 14.17
C SER A 506 15.97 10.53 13.37
N LYS A 507 16.20 9.43 12.64
CA LYS A 507 17.46 9.20 11.93
C LYS A 507 17.46 9.78 10.53
#